data_AF-A0A084Y2W7-F1
#
_entry.id   AF-A0A084Y2W7-F1
#
_cell.length_a   1.000
_cell.length_b   1.000
_cell.length_c   1.000
_cell.angle_alpha   90.00
_cell.angle_beta   90.00
_cell.angle_gamma   90.00
#
_symmetry.space_group_name_H-M   'P 1'
#
loop_
_entity.id
_entity.type
_entity.pdbx_description
1 polymer ?
#
loop_
_entity_poly.entity_id
_entity_poly.type
_entity_poly.pdbx_seq_one_letter_code
_entity_poly.pdbx_strand_id
1 'polypeptide(L)'
;MLPVWAHTAAGMSVFVTAGLLIMHGLYRIDRTPSAAPACPPVRVSGCVALTRPAQLVCLLAALAPLAQGVGRAEPAAVPFPGWPTSFEGRPLTALPLTPLEDRLRQDFPGRVGRFTDGQREIILRWVTHASRQLHPSSDCFKASGYRVETLAIKRVGDQYWSRFLATRGATRLEVAERIDAPDGQQWSDVSAWYWAAQLGRTHGPWWAVTVAASSPLQ
;
A
#
# COMPACT_ATOMS: atom_id res chain seq x y z
N MET A 1 -3.87 14.68 26.16
CA MET A 1 -3.32 14.03 24.95
C MET A 1 -2.53 12.82 25.40
N LEU A 2 -2.94 11.62 25.00
CA LEU A 2 -2.17 10.42 25.34
C LEU A 2 -0.87 10.42 24.55
N PRO A 3 0.26 10.09 25.17
CA PRO A 3 1.54 10.07 24.48
C PRO A 3 1.56 8.98 23.40
N VAL A 4 2.30 9.22 22.31
CA VAL A 4 2.36 8.32 21.12
C VAL A 4 2.72 6.88 21.48
N TRP A 5 3.50 6.65 22.53
CA TRP A 5 3.84 5.31 23.02
C TRP A 5 2.65 4.53 23.59
N ALA A 6 1.57 5.20 24.03
CA ALA A 6 0.41 4.55 24.62
C ALA A 6 -0.36 3.69 23.60
N HIS A 7 -0.46 4.14 22.34
CA HIS A 7 -1.04 3.34 21.26
C HIS A 7 -0.15 2.14 20.90
N THR A 8 1.17 2.31 20.91
CA THR A 8 2.13 1.23 20.65
C THR A 8 2.09 0.18 21.76
N ALA A 9 2.06 0.61 23.03
CA ALA A 9 1.95 -0.27 24.19
C ALA A 9 0.63 -1.05 24.19
N ALA A 10 -0.50 -0.38 23.92
CA ALA A 10 -1.81 -1.03 23.84
C ALA A 10 -1.85 -2.07 22.70
N GLY A 11 -1.28 -1.76 21.54
CA GLY A 11 -1.19 -2.70 20.43
C GLY A 11 -0.39 -3.95 20.78
N MET A 12 0.80 -3.79 21.38
CA MET A 12 1.64 -4.92 21.79
C MET A 12 0.96 -5.80 22.85
N SER A 13 0.27 -5.20 23.82
CA SER A 13 -0.46 -5.96 24.84
C SER A 13 -1.52 -6.86 24.23
N VAL A 14 -2.30 -6.38 23.25
CA VAL A 14 -3.33 -7.19 22.57
C VAL A 14 -2.72 -8.38 21.85
N PHE A 15 -1.60 -8.20 21.13
CA PHE A 15 -0.93 -9.30 20.41
C PHE A 15 -0.34 -10.34 21.36
N VAL A 16 0.30 -9.91 22.46
CA VAL A 16 0.86 -10.83 23.46
C VAL A 16 -0.25 -11.63 24.15
N THR A 17 -1.36 -10.97 24.54
CA THR A 17 -2.49 -11.65 25.17
C THR A 17 -3.16 -12.64 24.23
N ALA A 18 -3.37 -12.27 22.96
CA ALA A 18 -3.91 -13.19 21.96
C ALA A 18 -3.00 -14.40 21.74
N GLY A 19 -1.68 -14.19 21.66
CA GLY A 19 -0.70 -15.27 21.55
C GLY A 19 -0.72 -16.22 22.75
N LEU A 20 -0.79 -15.69 23.98
CA LEU A 20 -0.89 -16.49 25.20
C LEU A 20 -2.20 -17.28 25.28
N LEU A 21 -3.32 -16.70 24.85
CA LEU A 21 -4.62 -17.37 24.81
C LEU A 21 -4.65 -18.53 23.80
N ILE A 22 -4.06 -18.34 22.62
CA ILE A 22 -3.91 -19.41 21.62
C ILE A 22 -3.04 -20.54 22.17
N MET A 23 -1.87 -20.20 22.74
CA MET A 23 -0.99 -21.20 23.36
C MET A 23 -1.66 -21.96 24.50
N HIS A 24 -2.44 -21.28 25.34
CA HIS A 24 -3.17 -21.90 26.44
C HIS A 24 -4.34 -22.75 25.94
N GLY A 25 -5.03 -22.35 24.87
CA GLY A 25 -6.09 -23.12 24.22
C GLY A 25 -5.56 -24.42 23.63
N LEU A 26 -4.44 -24.36 22.90
CA LEU A 26 -3.76 -25.53 22.34
C LEU A 26 -3.29 -26.49 23.45
N TYR A 27 -2.71 -25.95 24.53
CA TYR A 27 -2.30 -26.75 25.69
C TYR A 27 -3.46 -27.43 26.42
N ARG A 28 -4.65 -26.79 26.44
CA ARG A 28 -5.86 -27.38 27.02
C ARG A 28 -6.46 -28.48 26.16
N ILE A 29 -6.46 -28.31 24.83
CA ILE A 29 -6.97 -29.31 23.88
C ILE A 29 -6.12 -30.59 23.91
N ASP A 30 -4.80 -30.46 24.05
CA ASP A 30 -3.88 -31.60 24.24
C ASP A 30 -4.14 -32.38 25.55
N ARG A 31 -4.88 -31.80 26.50
CA ARG A 31 -5.13 -32.38 27.82
C ARG A 31 -6.54 -32.89 28.03
N THR A 32 -7.46 -32.69 27.08
CA THR A 32 -8.78 -33.33 27.15
C THR A 32 -8.64 -34.79 26.72
N PRO A 33 -8.82 -35.78 27.62
CA PRO A 33 -8.82 -37.17 27.23
C PRO A 33 -10.07 -37.43 26.38
N SER A 34 -9.89 -37.79 25.12
CA SER A 34 -11.01 -38.25 24.29
C SER A 34 -11.49 -39.60 24.82
N ALA A 35 -12.72 -39.67 25.31
CA ALA A 35 -13.38 -40.95 25.56
C ALA A 35 -13.49 -41.69 24.22
N ALA A 36 -12.81 -42.83 24.10
CA ALA A 36 -12.72 -43.60 22.87
C ALA A 36 -13.91 -44.58 22.72
N PRO A 37 -14.59 -44.64 21.56
CA PRO A 37 -15.25 -45.88 21.14
C PRO A 37 -14.22 -46.81 20.49
N ALA A 38 -14.35 -48.11 20.77
CA ALA A 38 -13.43 -49.15 20.31
C ALA A 38 -13.51 -49.35 18.79
N CYS A 39 -12.43 -48.99 18.09
CA CYS A 39 -12.12 -49.47 16.73
C CYS A 39 -10.60 -49.72 16.62
N PRO A 40 -10.16 -50.70 15.82
CA PRO A 40 -8.79 -51.18 15.80
C PRO A 40 -7.82 -50.12 15.23
N PRO A 41 -6.54 -50.13 15.63
CA PRO A 41 -5.63 -49.04 15.33
C PRO A 41 -5.15 -49.09 13.87
N VAL A 42 -5.60 -48.13 13.07
CA VAL A 42 -4.89 -47.72 11.86
C VAL A 42 -3.71 -46.87 12.30
N ARG A 43 -2.48 -47.32 12.01
CA ARG A 43 -1.26 -46.53 12.22
C ARG A 43 -1.27 -45.31 11.30
N VAL A 44 -1.69 -44.17 11.83
CA VAL A 44 -1.42 -42.88 11.20
C VAL A 44 0.00 -42.49 11.58
N SER A 45 0.87 -42.45 10.57
CA SER A 45 2.25 -42.02 10.69
C SER A 45 2.30 -40.52 11.03
N GLY A 46 2.77 -40.20 12.24
CA GLY A 46 3.44 -38.94 12.59
C GLY A 46 2.68 -37.63 12.39
N CYS A 47 1.83 -37.25 13.34
CA CYS A 47 1.59 -35.83 13.60
C CYS A 47 2.86 -35.28 14.26
N VAL A 48 3.70 -34.56 13.52
CA VAL A 48 4.95 -33.99 14.03
C VAL A 48 4.60 -32.90 15.03
N ALA A 49 4.53 -33.25 16.31
CA ALA A 49 4.49 -32.28 17.40
C ALA A 49 5.77 -31.45 17.30
N LEU A 50 5.65 -30.19 16.89
CA LEU A 50 6.76 -29.26 16.78
C LEU A 50 7.47 -29.19 18.14
N THR A 51 8.71 -29.64 18.20
CA THR A 51 9.47 -29.72 19.46
C THR A 51 9.66 -28.30 20.04
N ARG A 52 9.76 -28.17 21.37
CA ARG A 52 10.03 -26.91 22.09
C ARG A 52 11.09 -25.99 21.43
N PRO A 53 12.22 -26.49 20.89
CA PRO A 53 13.17 -25.63 20.18
C PRO A 53 12.59 -25.01 18.90
N ALA A 54 11.76 -25.73 18.15
CA ALA A 54 11.10 -25.18 16.96
C ALA A 54 10.11 -24.06 17.34
N GLN A 55 9.39 -24.21 18.46
CA GLN A 55 8.51 -23.15 18.99
C GLN A 55 9.29 -21.91 19.42
N LEU A 56 10.45 -22.09 20.07
CA LEU A 56 11.33 -20.97 20.47
C LEU A 56 11.89 -20.24 19.24
N VAL A 57 12.31 -20.99 18.21
CA VAL A 57 12.78 -20.43 16.94
C VAL A 57 11.66 -19.65 16.23
N CYS A 58 10.43 -20.18 16.20
CA CYS A 58 9.28 -19.45 15.66
C CYS A 58 8.98 -18.16 16.44
N LEU A 59 9.09 -18.21 17.78
CA LEU A 59 8.88 -17.03 18.64
C LEU A 59 9.95 -15.96 18.40
N LEU A 60 11.22 -16.36 18.32
CA LEU A 60 12.33 -15.46 18.02
C LEU A 60 12.23 -14.87 16.61
N ALA A 61 11.83 -15.68 15.62
CA ALA A 61 11.58 -15.22 14.26
C ALA A 61 10.42 -14.21 14.19
N ALA A 62 9.36 -14.41 14.97
CA ALA A 62 8.23 -13.48 15.05
C ALA A 62 8.60 -12.13 15.72
N LEU A 63 9.60 -12.14 16.62
CA LEU A 63 10.07 -10.95 17.32
C LEU A 63 11.26 -10.25 16.61
N ALA A 64 11.91 -10.90 15.65
CA ALA A 64 13.02 -10.33 14.89
C ALA A 64 12.70 -8.96 14.21
N PRO A 65 11.49 -8.72 13.64
CA PRO A 65 11.14 -7.43 13.06
C PRO A 65 11.07 -6.29 14.08
N LEU A 66 10.84 -6.60 15.36
CA LEU A 66 10.80 -5.59 16.43
C LEU A 66 12.21 -5.15 16.83
N ALA A 67 13.19 -6.05 16.75
CA ALA A 67 14.59 -5.75 17.07
C ALA A 67 15.26 -4.88 15.99
N GLN A 68 14.80 -4.96 14.74
CA GLN A 68 15.37 -4.18 13.64
C GLN A 68 14.89 -2.72 13.61
N GLY A 69 13.84 -2.39 14.36
CA GLY A 69 13.17 -1.09 14.28
C GLY A 69 12.59 -0.88 12.88
N VAL A 70 11.31 -0.53 12.77
CA VAL A 70 10.84 0.04 11.51
C VAL A 70 11.51 1.40 11.38
N GLY A 71 12.63 1.45 10.65
CA GLY A 71 13.31 2.69 10.34
C GLY A 71 12.29 3.62 9.72
N ARG A 72 11.93 4.69 10.43
CA ARG A 72 11.12 5.75 9.85
C ARG A 72 11.96 6.30 8.71
N ALA A 73 11.55 6.05 7.47
CA ALA A 73 12.22 6.61 6.32
C ALA A 73 12.30 8.13 6.53
N GLU A 74 13.53 8.61 6.71
CA GLU A 74 13.79 10.03 6.92
C GLU A 74 13.35 10.78 5.65
N PRO A 75 12.70 11.95 5.76
CA PRO A 75 12.30 12.72 4.59
C PRO A 75 13.51 12.96 3.70
N ALA A 76 13.38 12.65 2.41
CA ALA A 76 14.46 12.94 1.48
C ALA A 76 14.68 14.46 1.44
N ALA A 77 15.91 14.90 1.75
CA ALA A 77 16.30 16.33 1.74
C ALA A 77 16.43 16.92 0.32
N VAL A 78 16.00 16.18 -0.70
CA VAL A 78 16.09 16.61 -2.11
C VAL A 78 15.05 17.70 -2.36
N PRO A 79 15.48 18.91 -2.79
CA PRO A 79 14.54 19.98 -3.09
C PRO A 79 13.64 19.59 -4.27
N PHE A 80 12.44 20.17 -4.30
CA PHE A 80 11.54 19.96 -5.42
C PHE A 80 12.16 20.48 -6.73
N PRO A 81 12.34 19.64 -7.76
CA PRO A 81 13.03 20.05 -8.99
C PRO A 81 12.21 20.98 -9.89
N GLY A 82 10.95 21.26 -9.53
CA GLY A 82 9.98 21.89 -10.41
C GLY A 82 9.07 20.86 -11.08
N TRP A 83 8.00 21.35 -11.71
CA TRP A 83 7.14 20.51 -12.54
C TRP A 83 7.80 20.29 -13.90
N PRO A 84 7.72 19.08 -14.48
CA PRO A 84 8.17 18.88 -15.85
C PRO A 84 7.36 19.75 -16.81
N THR A 85 8.00 20.23 -17.87
CA THR A 85 7.34 21.03 -18.92
C THR A 85 6.61 20.17 -19.94
N SER A 86 6.90 18.87 -19.98
CA SER A 86 6.30 17.90 -20.89
C SER A 86 6.14 16.53 -20.24
N PHE A 87 5.15 15.76 -20.71
CA PHE A 87 4.92 14.38 -20.31
C PHE A 87 4.66 13.53 -21.56
N GLU A 88 5.35 12.39 -21.69
CA GLU A 88 5.27 11.50 -22.87
C GLU A 88 5.48 12.25 -24.20
N GLY A 89 6.42 13.19 -24.22
CA GLY A 89 6.74 14.01 -25.40
C GLY A 89 5.73 15.11 -25.72
N ARG A 90 4.69 15.32 -24.90
CA ARG A 90 3.67 16.36 -25.09
C ARG A 90 3.82 17.48 -24.06
N PRO A 91 3.63 18.75 -24.43
CA PRO A 91 3.72 19.86 -23.48
C PRO A 91 2.64 19.76 -22.40
N LEU A 92 2.99 20.13 -21.17
CA LEU A 92 2.05 20.21 -20.06
C LEU A 92 1.59 21.65 -19.84
N THR A 93 0.27 21.83 -19.76
CA THR A 93 -0.36 23.07 -19.32
C THR A 93 -0.91 22.87 -17.92
N ALA A 94 -0.54 23.73 -16.97
CA ALA A 94 -1.07 23.67 -15.61
C ALA A 94 -2.57 24.00 -15.59
N LEU A 95 -3.33 23.20 -14.85
CA LEU A 95 -4.74 23.45 -14.57
C LEU A 95 -4.90 23.98 -13.15
N PRO A 96 -5.85 24.90 -12.90
CA PRO A 96 -6.15 25.34 -11.54
C PRO A 96 -6.61 24.16 -10.70
N LEU A 97 -6.21 24.07 -9.44
CA LEU A 97 -6.75 23.06 -8.52
C LEU A 97 -8.19 23.43 -8.15
N THR A 98 -9.05 22.43 -7.98
CA THR A 98 -10.37 22.65 -7.36
C THR A 98 -10.21 22.97 -5.87
N PRO A 99 -11.18 23.61 -5.21
CA PRO A 99 -11.10 23.91 -3.77
C PRO A 99 -10.90 22.67 -2.89
N LEU A 100 -11.41 21.50 -3.32
CA LEU A 100 -11.20 20.23 -2.63
C LEU A 100 -9.75 19.76 -2.78
N GLU A 101 -9.21 19.83 -3.99
CA GLU A 101 -7.81 19.46 -4.29
C GLU A 101 -6.82 20.38 -3.57
N ASP A 102 -7.14 21.66 -3.41
CA ASP A 102 -6.27 22.61 -2.72
C ASP A 102 -6.14 22.27 -1.22
N ARG A 103 -7.23 21.82 -0.57
CA ARG A 103 -7.18 21.33 0.81
C ARG A 103 -6.35 20.05 0.93
N LEU A 104 -6.55 19.10 0.00
CA LEU A 104 -5.76 17.86 -0.03
C LEU A 104 -4.27 18.13 -0.25
N ARG A 105 -3.92 19.19 -1.00
CA ARG A 105 -2.52 19.58 -1.24
C ARG A 105 -1.81 20.07 0.01
N GLN A 106 -2.51 20.76 0.91
CA GLN A 106 -1.87 21.45 2.04
C GLN A 106 -1.13 20.49 2.98
N ASP A 107 -1.70 19.32 3.24
CA ASP A 107 -1.10 18.32 4.13
C ASP A 107 -0.29 17.24 3.39
N PHE A 108 -0.30 17.26 2.06
CA PHE A 108 0.34 16.24 1.23
C PHE A 108 1.86 16.23 1.45
N PRO A 109 2.49 15.05 1.64
CA PRO A 109 3.93 14.88 1.88
C PRO A 109 4.79 15.18 0.64
N GLY A 110 4.78 16.43 0.19
CA GLY A 110 5.51 16.90 -0.99
C GLY A 110 4.68 17.89 -1.79
N ARG A 111 4.47 17.63 -3.08
CA ARG A 111 3.71 18.55 -3.95
C ARG A 111 2.77 17.80 -4.87
N VAL A 112 1.63 18.42 -5.16
CA VAL A 112 0.62 17.94 -6.11
C VAL A 112 0.40 19.02 -7.17
N GLY A 113 0.38 18.60 -8.43
CA GLY A 113 0.11 19.47 -9.58
C GLY A 113 -0.84 18.77 -10.54
N ARG A 114 -1.73 19.57 -11.13
CA ARG A 114 -2.74 19.13 -12.09
C ARG A 114 -2.45 19.77 -13.44
N PHE A 115 -2.44 18.97 -14.49
CA PHE A 115 -2.00 19.36 -15.81
C PHE A 115 -2.89 18.76 -16.88
N THR A 116 -2.78 19.30 -18.09
CA THR A 116 -3.30 18.69 -19.30
C THR A 116 -2.27 18.75 -20.41
N ASP A 117 -2.31 17.77 -21.30
CA ASP A 117 -1.61 17.78 -22.59
C ASP A 117 -2.54 18.19 -23.76
N GLY A 118 -3.70 18.76 -23.44
CA GLY A 118 -4.77 19.13 -24.39
C GLY A 118 -5.75 17.99 -24.72
N GLN A 119 -5.47 16.76 -24.28
CA GLN A 119 -6.31 15.58 -24.54
C GLN A 119 -6.69 14.83 -23.25
N ARG A 120 -5.79 14.83 -22.27
CA ARG A 120 -5.91 14.07 -21.03
C ARG A 120 -5.70 14.98 -19.83
N GLU A 121 -6.22 14.57 -18.68
CA GLU A 121 -5.88 15.16 -17.40
C GLU A 121 -4.76 14.35 -16.74
N ILE A 122 -3.75 15.04 -16.23
CA ILE A 122 -2.53 14.45 -15.70
C ILE A 122 -2.29 15.02 -14.31
N ILE A 123 -2.24 14.16 -13.30
CA ILE A 123 -1.89 14.55 -11.93
C ILE A 123 -0.48 14.05 -11.66
N LEU A 124 0.41 14.98 -11.32
CA LEU A 124 1.78 14.69 -10.90
C LEU A 124 1.92 14.96 -9.42
N ARG A 125 2.46 13.98 -8.71
CA ARG A 125 2.70 14.04 -7.27
C ARG A 125 4.16 13.77 -7.00
N TRP A 126 4.85 14.76 -6.45
CA TRP A 126 6.20 14.61 -5.91
C TRP A 126 6.09 14.22 -4.44
N VAL A 127 6.52 13.02 -4.09
CA VAL A 127 6.30 12.42 -2.77
C VAL A 127 7.64 12.32 -2.04
N THR A 128 7.76 12.95 -0.89
CA THR A 128 9.05 13.10 -0.17
C THR A 128 9.26 12.05 0.93
N HIS A 129 8.19 11.45 1.43
CA HIS A 129 8.24 10.39 2.45
C HIS A 129 7.01 9.49 2.36
N ALA A 130 7.12 8.27 2.89
CA ALA A 130 6.03 7.30 2.94
C ALA A 130 4.81 7.90 3.66
N SER A 131 3.63 7.81 3.04
CA SER A 131 2.42 8.38 3.61
C SER A 131 1.18 7.70 3.05
N ARG A 132 0.17 7.56 3.92
CA ARG A 132 -1.17 7.07 3.53
C ARG A 132 -2.03 8.14 2.85
N GLN A 133 -1.57 9.38 2.82
CA GLN A 133 -2.23 10.43 2.04
C GLN A 133 -2.11 10.16 0.54
N LEU A 134 -1.02 9.48 0.10
CA LEU A 134 -0.97 8.89 -1.22
C LEU A 134 -1.78 7.59 -1.21
N HIS A 135 -2.95 7.63 -1.81
CA HIS A 135 -3.84 6.49 -1.98
C HIS A 135 -4.08 6.21 -3.48
N PRO A 136 -4.56 5.01 -3.84
CA PRO A 136 -4.93 4.68 -5.20
C PRO A 136 -5.92 5.69 -5.77
N SER A 137 -5.72 6.13 -6.99
CA SER A 137 -6.61 7.12 -7.61
C SER A 137 -8.03 6.58 -7.76
N SER A 138 -8.20 5.26 -7.85
CA SER A 138 -9.50 4.60 -7.84
C SER A 138 -10.36 4.97 -6.62
N ASP A 139 -9.75 5.21 -5.45
CA ASP A 139 -10.48 5.60 -4.25
C ASP A 139 -10.96 7.05 -4.32
N CYS A 140 -10.17 7.98 -4.89
CA CYS A 140 -10.61 9.35 -5.22
C CYS A 140 -11.85 9.33 -6.14
N PHE A 141 -11.80 8.49 -7.18
CA PHE A 141 -12.89 8.39 -8.16
C PHE A 141 -14.15 7.83 -7.51
N LYS A 142 -14.05 6.77 -6.70
CA LYS A 142 -15.18 6.25 -5.91
C LYS A 142 -15.77 7.32 -4.99
N ALA A 143 -14.92 8.02 -4.23
CA ALA A 143 -15.35 9.10 -3.33
C ALA A 143 -16.05 10.25 -4.09
N SER A 144 -15.66 10.48 -5.34
CA SER A 144 -16.27 11.46 -6.25
C SER A 144 -17.52 10.94 -6.99
N GLY A 145 -18.02 9.75 -6.62
CA GLY A 145 -19.25 9.16 -7.16
C GLY A 145 -19.09 8.41 -8.48
N TYR A 146 -17.88 8.06 -8.90
CA TYR A 146 -17.67 7.19 -10.05
C TYR A 146 -17.80 5.71 -9.66
N ARG A 147 -18.38 4.92 -10.56
CA ARG A 147 -18.19 3.46 -10.55
C ARG A 147 -16.83 3.15 -11.15
N VAL A 148 -16.05 2.34 -10.44
CA VAL A 148 -14.70 1.94 -10.86
C VAL A 148 -14.68 0.45 -11.22
N GLU A 149 -14.11 0.13 -12.38
CA GLU A 149 -13.87 -1.24 -12.86
C GLU A 149 -12.37 -1.41 -13.14
N THR A 150 -11.70 -2.30 -12.40
CA THR A 150 -10.27 -2.56 -12.56
C THR A 150 -9.99 -3.21 -13.92
N LEU A 151 -8.94 -2.73 -14.59
CA LEU A 151 -8.43 -3.33 -15.82
C LEU A 151 -7.11 -4.06 -15.56
N ALA A 152 -6.69 -4.88 -16.52
CA ALA A 152 -5.36 -5.47 -16.50
C ALA A 152 -4.26 -4.40 -16.47
N ILE A 153 -3.16 -4.71 -15.79
CA ILE A 153 -1.95 -3.88 -15.80
C ILE A 153 -1.47 -3.73 -17.24
N LYS A 154 -1.23 -2.49 -17.68
CA LYS A 154 -0.67 -2.22 -19.00
C LYS A 154 0.84 -2.07 -18.90
N ARG A 155 1.56 -2.75 -19.79
CA ARG A 155 2.99 -2.57 -19.98
C ARG A 155 3.26 -1.66 -21.19
N VAL A 156 4.10 -0.64 -21.02
CA VAL A 156 4.57 0.25 -22.08
C VAL A 156 6.08 0.36 -21.97
N GLY A 157 6.81 -0.33 -22.85
CA GLY A 157 8.24 -0.54 -22.65
C GLY A 157 8.51 -1.24 -21.32
N ASP A 158 9.28 -0.60 -20.44
CA ASP A 158 9.57 -1.08 -19.08
C ASP A 158 8.67 -0.48 -18.00
N GLN A 159 7.63 0.27 -18.39
CA GLN A 159 6.67 0.86 -17.47
C GLN A 159 5.45 -0.04 -17.27
N TYR A 160 5.01 -0.16 -16.01
CA TYR A 160 3.84 -0.88 -15.56
C TYR A 160 2.82 0.09 -14.99
N TRP A 161 1.61 0.05 -15.55
CA TRP A 161 0.53 0.95 -15.20
C TRP A 161 -0.65 0.17 -14.64
N SER A 162 -1.05 0.47 -13.41
CA SER A 162 -2.37 0.06 -12.92
C SER A 162 -3.43 0.86 -13.65
N ARG A 163 -4.56 0.23 -13.97
CA ARG A 163 -5.61 0.82 -14.78
C ARG A 163 -6.99 0.48 -14.26
N PHE A 164 -7.90 1.42 -14.48
CA PHE A 164 -9.32 1.19 -14.25
C PHE A 164 -10.18 2.08 -15.17
N LEU A 165 -11.41 1.64 -15.42
CA LEU A 165 -12.45 2.47 -16.00
C LEU A 165 -13.22 3.15 -14.88
N ALA A 166 -13.45 4.46 -15.03
CA ALA A 166 -14.32 5.24 -14.16
C ALA A 166 -15.53 5.73 -14.96
N THR A 167 -16.73 5.39 -14.49
CA THR A 167 -17.99 5.80 -15.15
C THR A 167 -18.89 6.59 -14.19
N ARG A 168 -19.45 7.70 -14.67
CA ARG A 168 -20.42 8.53 -13.95
C ARG A 168 -21.33 9.27 -14.94
N GLY A 169 -22.59 8.87 -15.01
CA GLY A 169 -23.52 9.37 -16.04
C GLY A 169 -22.98 9.08 -17.44
N ALA A 170 -22.92 10.10 -18.30
CA ALA A 170 -22.33 10.00 -19.65
C ALA A 170 -20.79 10.05 -19.66
N THR A 171 -20.15 10.35 -18.52
CA THR A 171 -18.69 10.43 -18.45
C THR A 171 -18.08 9.05 -18.29
N ARG A 172 -17.14 8.70 -19.16
CA ARG A 172 -16.34 7.47 -19.10
C ARG A 172 -14.87 7.81 -19.29
N LEU A 173 -14.05 7.45 -18.30
CA LEU A 173 -12.62 7.71 -18.27
C LEU A 173 -11.87 6.39 -18.13
N GLU A 174 -10.79 6.25 -18.88
CA GLU A 174 -9.75 5.28 -18.56
C GLU A 174 -8.67 6.01 -17.75
N VAL A 175 -8.39 5.50 -16.56
CA VAL A 175 -7.39 6.06 -15.66
C VAL A 175 -6.24 5.07 -15.53
N ALA A 176 -5.01 5.56 -15.71
CA ALA A 176 -3.78 4.82 -15.51
C ALA A 176 -2.94 5.50 -14.41
N GLU A 177 -2.34 4.72 -13.52
CA GLU A 177 -1.43 5.24 -12.50
C GLU A 177 -0.18 4.39 -12.30
N ARG A 178 0.91 5.04 -11.89
CA ARG A 178 2.18 4.42 -11.51
C ARG A 178 2.96 5.30 -10.54
N ILE A 179 3.95 4.72 -9.88
CA ILE A 179 4.91 5.42 -9.02
C ILE A 179 6.32 5.05 -9.45
N ASP A 180 7.15 6.05 -9.74
CA ASP A 180 8.55 5.90 -10.13
C ASP A 180 9.48 6.35 -8.98
N ALA A 181 10.51 5.56 -8.67
CA ALA A 181 11.62 5.95 -7.80
C ALA A 181 12.82 6.46 -8.61
N PRO A 182 13.73 7.24 -7.99
CA PRO A 182 14.94 7.73 -8.65
C PRO A 182 15.91 6.62 -9.10
N ASP A 183 15.87 5.46 -8.44
CA ASP A 183 16.73 4.31 -8.73
C ASP A 183 16.16 3.39 -9.83
N GLY A 184 15.06 3.79 -10.47
CA GLY A 184 14.39 3.03 -11.53
C GLY A 184 13.40 1.98 -11.04
N GLN A 185 13.25 1.78 -9.72
CA GLN A 185 12.15 0.97 -9.20
C GLN A 185 10.80 1.63 -9.52
N GLN A 186 9.79 0.79 -9.75
CA GLN A 186 8.45 1.25 -10.10
C GLN A 186 7.37 0.39 -9.46
N TRP A 187 6.24 1.02 -9.15
CA TRP A 187 5.06 0.36 -8.61
C TRP A 187 3.81 0.76 -9.38
N SER A 188 3.02 -0.24 -9.79
CA SER A 188 1.64 -0.04 -10.25
C SER A 188 0.63 -0.04 -9.10
N ASP A 189 1.02 -0.52 -7.91
CA ASP A 189 0.17 -0.57 -6.72
C ASP A 189 0.72 0.34 -5.61
N VAL A 190 -0.14 1.23 -5.12
CA VAL A 190 0.21 2.21 -4.07
C VAL A 190 0.53 1.51 -2.75
N SER A 191 -0.12 0.38 -2.43
CA SER A 191 0.12 -0.34 -1.17
C SER A 191 1.51 -0.98 -1.16
N ALA A 192 1.92 -1.58 -2.28
CA ALA A 192 3.24 -2.15 -2.47
C ALA A 192 4.33 -1.08 -2.34
N TRP A 193 4.13 0.10 -2.95
CA TRP A 193 5.02 1.25 -2.76
C TRP A 193 5.09 1.67 -1.28
N TYR A 194 3.93 1.83 -0.62
CA TYR A 194 3.88 2.29 0.77
C TYR A 194 4.68 1.37 1.69
N TRP A 195 4.52 0.05 1.55
CA TRP A 195 5.27 -0.91 2.37
C TRP A 195 6.76 -0.95 2.01
N ALA A 196 7.12 -0.83 0.73
CA ALA A 196 8.52 -0.73 0.33
C ALA A 196 9.17 0.51 0.96
N ALA A 197 8.52 1.66 0.89
CA ALA A 197 9.02 2.92 1.47
C ALA A 197 9.06 2.87 3.00
N GLN A 198 8.00 2.36 3.65
CA GLN A 198 7.91 2.26 5.11
C GLN A 198 8.96 1.31 5.72
N LEU A 199 9.35 0.27 4.97
CA LEU A 199 10.37 -0.71 5.37
C LEU A 199 11.79 -0.32 4.91
N GLY A 200 11.97 0.88 4.33
CA GLY A 200 13.29 1.34 3.85
C GLY A 200 13.85 0.57 2.66
N ARG A 201 12.99 -0.09 1.86
CA ARG A 201 13.37 -0.82 0.63
C ARG A 201 13.43 0.07 -0.61
N THR A 202 12.89 1.27 -0.51
CA THR A 202 13.03 2.33 -1.50
C THR A 202 13.14 3.66 -0.78
N HIS A 203 13.86 4.59 -1.38
CA HIS A 203 14.08 5.93 -0.85
C HIS A 203 13.58 6.96 -1.87
N GLY A 204 12.81 7.91 -1.37
CA GLY A 204 12.26 8.98 -2.18
C GLY A 204 13.32 10.04 -2.52
N PRO A 205 12.90 11.12 -3.18
CA PRO A 205 11.52 11.43 -3.53
C PRO A 205 11.00 10.61 -4.73
N TRP A 206 9.70 10.26 -4.71
CA TRP A 206 9.03 9.48 -5.76
C TRP A 206 8.14 10.37 -6.63
N TRP A 207 7.98 9.99 -7.89
CA TRP A 207 6.96 10.53 -8.78
C TRP A 207 5.76 9.60 -8.85
N ALA A 208 4.63 10.01 -8.27
CA ALA A 208 3.35 9.34 -8.51
C ALA A 208 2.59 10.05 -9.62
N VAL A 209 2.28 9.31 -10.68
CA VAL A 209 1.68 9.82 -11.91
C VAL A 209 0.31 9.19 -12.11
N THR A 210 -0.68 10.02 -12.41
CA THR A 210 -2.02 9.56 -12.83
C THR A 210 -2.42 10.25 -14.12
N VAL A 211 -2.93 9.46 -15.05
CA VAL A 211 -3.40 9.94 -16.35
C VAL A 211 -4.85 9.51 -16.49
N ALA A 212 -5.76 10.46 -16.66
CA ALA A 212 -7.17 10.22 -16.96
C ALA A 212 -7.47 10.68 -18.38
N ALA A 213 -7.97 9.77 -19.21
CA ALA A 213 -8.33 10.04 -20.60
C ALA A 213 -9.78 9.64 -20.84
N SER A 214 -10.48 10.40 -21.68
CA SER A 214 -11.81 10.01 -22.18
C SER A 214 -11.72 8.66 -22.88
N SER A 215 -12.57 7.72 -22.48
CA SER A 215 -12.72 6.42 -23.12
C SER A 215 -14.07 6.39 -23.85
N PRO A 216 -14.12 6.05 -25.15
CA PRO A 216 -15.38 5.92 -25.86
C PRO A 216 -16.29 4.87 -25.21
N LEU A 217 -17.61 5.08 -25.33
CA LEU A 217 -18.61 4.06 -25.01
C LEU A 217 -18.49 2.96 -26.09
N GLN A 218 -18.32 1.71 -25.66
CA GLN A 218 -18.41 0.54 -26.55
C GLN A 218 -19.87 0.22 -26.85
#